data_AF-A0A845ZQZ9-F1
#
_entry.id   AF-A0A845ZQZ9-F1
#
_cell.length_a   1.000
_cell.length_b   1.000
_cell.length_c   1.000
_cell.angle_alpha   90.00
_cell.angle_beta   90.00
_cell.angle_gamma   90.00
#
_symmetry.space_group_name_H-M   'P 1'
#
loop_
_entity.id
_entity.type
_entity.pdbx_description
1 polymer ?
#
loop_
_entity_poly.entity_id
_entity_poly.type
_entity_poly.pdbx_seq_one_letter_code
_entity_poly.pdbx_strand_id
1 'polypeptide(L)' 'YQDILQVCLEAPNCTAFLTWEFADHHSWIPDFFGKPDSPLPFDNSYRPKAAYHAMVEVLKIEA' A
#
# COMPACT_ATOMS: atom_id res chain seq x y z
N TYR A 1 2.32 5.62 -0.18
CA TYR A 1 2.65 4.36 -0.89
C TYR A 1 3.73 4.60 -1.94
N GLN A 2 3.48 5.43 -2.95
CA GLN A 2 4.43 5.74 -4.02
C GLN A 2 5.84 6.07 -3.51
N ASP A 3 5.97 7.09 -2.67
CA ASP A 3 7.28 7.60 -2.24
C ASP A 3 8.11 6.55 -1.49
N ILE A 4 7.50 5.78 -0.59
CA ILE A 4 8.24 4.76 0.18
C ILE A 4 8.59 3.56 -0.71
N LEU A 5 7.72 3.20 -1.66
CA LEU A 5 8.04 2.16 -2.64
C LEU A 5 9.23 2.60 -3.53
N GLN A 6 9.24 3.84 -4.00
CA GLN A 6 10.35 4.41 -4.76
C GLN A 6 11.67 4.33 -3.98
N VAL A 7 11.64 4.73 -2.70
CA VAL A 7 12.83 4.63 -1.82
C VAL A 7 13.31 3.19 -1.67
N CYS A 8 12.41 2.21 -1.59
CA CYS A 8 12.82 0.80 -1.57
C CYS A 8 13.47 0.37 -2.89
N LEU A 9 12.92 0.76 -4.04
CA LEU A 9 13.48 0.41 -5.36
C LEU A 9 14.86 1.04 -5.60
N GLU A 10 15.08 2.27 -5.13
CA GLU A 10 16.37 2.96 -5.20
C GLU A 10 17.42 2.41 -4.23
N ALA A 11 16.99 1.68 -3.20
CA ALA A 11 17.88 1.12 -2.18
C ALA A 11 18.33 -0.31 -2.55
N PRO A 12 19.62 -0.54 -2.85
CA PRO A 12 20.09 -1.84 -3.34
C PRO A 12 19.96 -2.99 -2.31
N ASN A 13 19.74 -2.66 -1.04
CA ASN A 13 19.53 -3.62 0.04
C ASN A 13 18.05 -3.84 0.39
N CYS A 14 17.11 -3.13 -0.26
CA CYS A 14 15.68 -3.40 -0.09
C CYS A 14 15.26 -4.54 -1.01
N THR A 15 14.80 -5.65 -0.42
CA THR A 15 14.43 -6.86 -1.18
C THR A 15 12.93 -7.14 -1.17
N ALA A 16 12.17 -6.46 -0.32
CA ALA A 16 10.73 -6.65 -0.19
C ALA A 16 10.04 -5.38 0.33
N PHE A 17 8.85 -5.13 -0.21
CA PHE A 17 7.93 -4.10 0.26
C PHE A 17 6.59 -4.77 0.59
N LEU A 18 6.22 -4.78 1.88
CA LEU A 18 5.08 -5.56 2.38
C LEU A 18 4.07 -4.62 3.06
N THR A 19 2.78 -4.91 2.85
CA THR A 19 1.69 -4.29 3.60
C THR A 19 1.23 -5.22 4.71
N TRP A 20 0.63 -4.67 5.76
CA TRP A 20 -0.02 -5.45 6.81
C TRP A 20 -1.49 -5.64 6.44
N GLU A 21 -1.77 -6.72 5.70
CA GLU A 21 -3.00 -6.96 4.90
C GLU A 21 -3.09 -6.12 3.62
N PHE A 22 -4.15 -6.30 2.81
CA PHE A 22 -4.28 -5.65 1.49
C PHE A 22 -5.57 -4.84 1.26
N ALA A 23 -6.69 -5.16 1.94
CA ALA A 23 -7.97 -4.48 1.79
C ALA A 23 -8.48 -3.90 3.11
N ASP A 24 -9.12 -2.73 3.06
CA ASP A 24 -9.43 -1.90 4.23
C ASP A 24 -10.19 -2.63 5.36
N HIS A 25 -11.09 -3.57 5.04
CA HIS A 25 -11.87 -4.34 6.03
C HIS A 25 -11.07 -5.37 6.81
N HIS A 26 -9.83 -5.66 6.41
CA HIS A 26 -8.89 -6.50 7.14
C HIS A 26 -7.90 -5.70 7.99
N SER A 27 -7.95 -4.36 7.94
CA SER A 27 -7.00 -3.53 8.66
C SER A 27 -7.27 -3.52 10.17
N TRP A 28 -6.21 -3.67 10.97
CA TRP A 28 -6.24 -3.50 12.42
C TRP A 28 -6.37 -2.04 12.88
N ILE A 29 -6.14 -1.07 11.98
CA ILE A 29 -6.02 0.35 12.33
C ILE A 29 -7.34 0.93 12.87
N PRO A 30 -8.51 0.74 12.24
CA PRO A 30 -9.76 1.29 12.77
C PRO A 30 -10.09 0.81 14.18
N ASP A 31 -9.87 -0.47 14.45
CA ASP A 31 -10.14 -1.08 15.77
C ASP A 31 -9.15 -0.57 16.82
N PHE A 32 -7.86 -0.44 16.48
CA PHE A 32 -6.84 0.03 17.41
C PHE A 32 -7.02 1.50 17.81
N PHE A 33 -7.39 2.36 16.86
CA PHE A 33 -7.56 3.80 17.10
C PHE A 33 -9.01 4.22 17.41
N GLY A 34 -9.97 3.30 17.33
CA GLY A 34 -11.39 3.57 17.61
C GLY A 34 -12.02 4.59 16.66
N LYS A 35 -11.52 4.71 15.43
CA LYS A 35 -12.01 5.67 14.42
C LYS A 35 -11.97 5.06 13.01
N PRO A 36 -12.91 5.43 12.12
CA PRO A 36 -12.86 4.98 10.74
C PRO A 36 -11.57 5.41 10.04
N ASP A 37 -11.02 4.51 9.23
CA ASP A 37 -9.87 4.77 8.36
C ASP A 37 -9.95 3.89 7.09
N SER A 38 -9.07 4.13 6.13
CA SER A 38 -8.95 3.37 4.88
C SER A 38 -7.47 3.26 4.47
N PRO A 39 -6.65 2.52 5.24
CA PRO A 39 -5.19 2.61 5.16
C PRO A 39 -4.56 1.73 4.07
N LEU A 40 -5.32 0.81 3.46
CA LEU A 40 -4.78 -0.21 2.57
C LEU A 40 -5.00 0.12 1.08
N PRO A 41 -4.28 -0.55 0.15
CA PRO A 41 -4.39 -0.24 -1.28
C PRO A 41 -5.72 -0.60 -1.94
N PHE A 42 -6.55 -1.43 -1.30
CA PHE A 42 -7.85 -1.88 -1.79
C PHE A 42 -8.98 -1.50 -0.82
N ASP A 43 -10.15 -1.19 -1.36
CA ASP A 43 -11.34 -0.88 -0.57
C ASP A 43 -12.03 -2.15 -0.02
N ASN A 44 -13.12 -1.96 0.74
CA ASN A 44 -13.91 -3.06 1.34
C ASN A 44 -14.55 -4.01 0.32
N SER A 45 -14.57 -3.67 -0.97
CA SER A 45 -15.07 -4.51 -2.07
C SER A 45 -13.93 -5.04 -2.94
N TYR A 46 -12.68 -4.98 -2.44
CA TYR A 46 -11.47 -5.39 -3.15
C TYR A 46 -11.22 -4.61 -4.45
N ARG A 47 -11.73 -3.38 -4.56
CA ARG A 47 -11.44 -2.51 -5.71
C ARG A 47 -10.15 -1.70 -5.43
N PRO A 48 -9.28 -1.54 -6.44
CA PRO A 48 -8.05 -0.79 -6.28
C PRO A 48 -8.34 0.69 -5.97
N LYS A 49 -7.58 1.26 -5.04
CA LYS A 49 -7.62 2.68 -4.69
C LYS A 49 -6.48 3.43 -5.38
N ALA A 50 -6.44 4.76 -5.22
CA ALA A 50 -5.34 5.59 -5.74
C ALA A 50 -3.94 5.09 -5.29
N ALA A 51 -3.83 4.55 -4.07
CA ALA A 51 -2.60 3.95 -3.56
C ALA A 51 -2.09 2.76 -4.41
N TYR A 52 -2.99 1.87 -4.85
CA TYR A 52 -2.64 0.77 -5.75
C TYR A 52 -2.10 1.29 -7.08
N HIS A 53 -2.81 2.24 -7.70
CA HIS A 53 -2.41 2.80 -8.99
C HIS A 53 -1.06 3.52 -8.91
N ALA A 54 -0.79 4.24 -7.82
CA ALA A 54 0.49 4.91 -7.61
C ALA A 54 1.66 3.92 -7.47
N MET A 55 1.46 2.78 -6.81
CA MET A 55 2.47 1.72 -6.74
C MET A 55 2.71 1.06 -8.10
N VAL A 56 1.65 0.79 -8.87
CA VAL A 56 1.76 0.22 -10.22
C VAL A 56 2.52 1.14 -11.15
N GLU A 57 2.31 2.46 -11.07
CA GLU A 57 3.04 3.42 -11.88
C GLU A 57 4.54 3.37 -11.60
N VAL A 58 4.93 3.39 -10.33
CA VAL A 58 6.35 3.28 -9.93
C VAL A 58 6.97 1.97 -10.39
N LEU A 59 6.27 0.84 -10.24
CA LEU A 59 6.78 -0.47 -10.65
C LEU A 59 6.93 -0.63 -12.16
N LYS A 60 6.19 0.14 -12.97
CA LYS A 60 6.30 0.12 -14.44
C LYS A 60 7.47 0.93 -14.97
N ILE A 61 7.91 1.95 -14.23
CA ILE A 61 9.02 2.83 -14.63
C ILE A 61 10.37 2.11 -14.50
N GLU A 62 10.46 1.15 -13.57
CA GLU A 62 11.67 0.35 -13.30
C GLU A 62 11.73 -0.98 -14.11
N ALA A 63 10.86 -1.17 -15.11
CA ALA A 63 10.78 -2.39 -15.93
C ALA A 63 11.54 -2.30 -17.26
#